data_AF-A0A6A3QRY7-F1
#
_entry.id   AF-A0A6A3QRY7-F1
#
_cell.length_a   1.000
_cell.length_b   1.000
_cell.length_c   1.000
_cell.angle_alpha   90.00
_cell.angle_beta   90.00
_cell.angle_gamma   90.00
#
_symmetry.space_group_name_H-M   'P 1'
#
loop_
_entity.id
_entity.type
_entity.pdbx_description
1 polymer ?
#
loop_
_entity_poly.entity_id
_entity_poly.type
_entity_poly.pdbx_seq_one_letter_code
_entity_poly.pdbx_strand_id
1 'polypeptide(L)'
;MMPLFPRDRDICTRMPIHLKMRHVPKSEVDEDADLMPHRTVDKHQIKMKLIYSDGRKPVVSNKDFTPEEAAERMSEWMQQIVKEESQENKLQGVVDHILEIEVRSSKVPNLNLIDLPGIVARRLIDEPDDMMQRTRTLVEKYLQMPHTLVLAVVPAFERVRNSQAFQLVQQYNLMDSTIGVLTMVDRATDASDPNGPLAEVISRLEGTSRDIVYLKEGYVAVKNRDTRLSPECLLDEFKAEENAWMEENMPGFTERRLASSSVLAPKLEKMLADHVRVSWVPSNNCEDSGRA
;
A
#
# COMPACT_ATOMS: atom_id res chain seq x y z
N MET A 1 14.23 -6.48 7.95
CA MET A 1 12.84 -6.03 7.72
C MET A 1 12.17 -7.02 6.78
N MET A 2 10.85 -7.18 6.83
CA MET A 2 10.09 -8.19 6.08
C MET A 2 9.86 -7.80 4.61
N PRO A 3 10.53 -8.43 3.63
CA PRO A 3 10.21 -8.16 2.23
C PRO A 3 8.98 -8.97 1.80
N LEU A 4 7.82 -8.75 2.43
CA LEU A 4 6.65 -9.60 2.22
C LEU A 4 6.11 -9.53 0.79
N PHE A 5 5.95 -8.34 0.22
CA PHE A 5 5.29 -8.19 -1.08
C PHE A 5 6.24 -8.52 -2.26
N PRO A 6 5.75 -9.18 -3.32
CA PRO A 6 6.52 -9.40 -4.55
C PRO A 6 6.89 -8.05 -5.20
N ARG A 7 8.12 -7.93 -5.70
CA ARG A 7 8.71 -6.66 -6.18
C ARG A 7 9.18 -6.71 -7.64
N ASP A 8 8.85 -7.77 -8.36
CA ASP A 8 9.46 -8.06 -9.65
C ASP A 8 8.79 -7.32 -10.80
N ARG A 9 9.55 -7.00 -11.86
CA ARG A 9 9.05 -6.26 -13.04
C ARG A 9 7.96 -7.02 -13.78
N ASP A 10 8.06 -8.35 -13.78
CA ASP A 10 7.18 -9.24 -14.55
C ASP A 10 6.03 -9.79 -13.68
N ILE A 11 6.11 -9.64 -12.36
CA ILE A 11 5.12 -10.15 -11.39
C ILE A 11 4.74 -9.02 -10.43
N CYS A 12 3.92 -8.09 -10.93
CA CYS A 12 3.14 -7.19 -10.07
C CYS A 12 1.99 -7.97 -9.41
N THR A 13 1.47 -7.49 -8.28
CA THR A 13 0.31 -8.05 -7.57
C THR A 13 -0.83 -8.37 -8.56
N ARG A 14 -1.12 -9.67 -8.77
CA ARG A 14 -2.21 -10.15 -9.66
C ARG A 14 -3.44 -10.67 -8.90
N MET A 15 -3.37 -10.64 -7.58
CA MET A 15 -4.45 -11.02 -6.68
C MET A 15 -4.45 -10.12 -5.45
N PRO A 16 -5.59 -9.83 -4.81
CA PRO A 16 -5.61 -9.08 -3.56
C PRO A 16 -4.77 -9.73 -2.47
N ILE A 17 -3.93 -8.94 -1.81
CA ILE A 17 -3.14 -9.36 -0.64
C ILE A 17 -3.67 -8.64 0.59
N HIS A 18 -4.10 -9.40 1.60
CA HIS A 18 -4.60 -8.86 2.87
C HIS A 18 -3.53 -9.05 3.94
N LEU A 19 -2.77 -8.00 4.22
CA LEU A 19 -1.81 -7.99 5.32
C LEU A 19 -2.49 -7.55 6.62
N LYS A 20 -2.74 -8.51 7.51
CA LYS A 20 -3.27 -8.29 8.86
C LYS A 20 -2.12 -8.22 9.85
N MET A 21 -1.90 -7.04 10.41
CA MET A 21 -0.95 -6.86 11.52
C MET A 21 -1.72 -6.90 12.84
N ARG A 22 -1.20 -7.67 13.79
CA ARG A 22 -1.78 -7.81 15.13
C ARG A 22 -0.71 -7.62 16.19
N HIS A 23 -0.92 -6.62 17.03
CA HIS A 23 -0.09 -6.38 18.20
C HIS A 23 -0.37 -7.49 19.22
N VAL A 24 0.69 -8.19 19.63
CA VAL A 24 0.61 -9.20 20.69
C VAL A 24 1.64 -8.85 21.76
N PRO A 25 1.25 -8.75 23.05
CA PRO A 25 2.18 -8.49 24.13
C PRO A 25 3.29 -9.54 24.18
N LYS A 26 4.50 -9.15 24.60
CA LYS A 26 5.66 -10.07 24.66
C LYS A 26 5.39 -11.34 25.50
N SER A 27 4.52 -11.27 26.49
CA SER A 27 4.14 -12.39 27.35
C SER A 27 3.35 -13.49 26.64
N GLU A 28 2.65 -13.19 25.53
CA GLU A 28 1.82 -14.17 24.80
C GLU A 28 2.51 -14.75 23.56
N VAL A 29 3.58 -14.10 23.07
CA VAL A 29 4.38 -14.62 21.94
C VAL A 29 5.32 -15.75 22.40
N ASP A 30 5.61 -15.78 23.69
CA ASP A 30 6.61 -16.61 24.37
C ASP A 30 5.92 -17.59 25.35
N GLU A 31 5.00 -18.43 24.88
CA GLU A 31 4.44 -19.53 25.70
C GLU A 31 5.52 -20.56 26.14
N ASP A 32 6.75 -20.46 25.62
CA ASP A 32 7.92 -21.30 25.95
C ASP A 32 9.06 -20.56 26.67
N ALA A 33 8.90 -19.28 27.08
CA ALA A 33 10.01 -18.50 27.67
C ALA A 33 10.47 -18.97 29.05
N ASP A 34 9.69 -19.79 29.75
CA ASP A 34 10.07 -20.36 31.05
C ASP A 34 11.26 -21.35 30.95
N LEU A 35 11.67 -21.75 29.75
CA LEU A 35 12.75 -22.73 29.55
C LEU A 35 14.11 -22.14 29.16
N MET A 36 14.24 -20.89 28.68
CA MET A 36 15.54 -20.33 28.25
C MET A 36 15.66 -18.79 28.38
N PRO A 37 16.30 -18.26 29.45
CA PRO A 37 16.33 -16.82 29.75
C PRO A 37 17.28 -15.95 28.89
N HIS A 38 17.98 -16.50 27.89
CA HIS A 38 19.04 -15.78 27.17
C HIS A 38 18.92 -15.72 25.64
N ARG A 39 17.72 -15.84 25.07
CA ARG A 39 17.52 -15.63 23.63
C ARG A 39 16.17 -15.01 23.29
N THR A 40 15.94 -13.76 23.71
CA THR A 40 14.83 -12.94 23.21
C THR A 40 15.10 -12.51 21.77
N VAL A 41 14.90 -13.44 20.82
CA VAL A 41 14.67 -13.06 19.43
C VAL A 41 13.21 -12.67 19.36
N ASP A 42 12.89 -11.43 19.03
CA ASP A 42 11.51 -11.00 18.78
C ASP A 42 10.92 -11.86 17.63
N LYS A 43 10.29 -12.99 17.97
CA LYS A 43 9.71 -13.91 17.00
C LYS A 43 8.46 -13.25 16.42
N HIS A 44 8.51 -12.98 15.14
CA HIS A 44 7.31 -12.61 14.40
C HIS A 44 6.62 -13.91 14.01
N GLN A 45 5.38 -14.09 14.43
CA GLN A 45 4.58 -15.23 13.98
C GLN A 45 3.84 -14.79 12.72
N ILE A 46 4.19 -15.38 11.57
CA ILE A 46 3.56 -15.09 10.28
C ILE A 46 2.75 -16.30 9.84
N LYS A 47 1.43 -16.13 9.73
CA LYS A 47 0.52 -17.14 9.20
C LYS A 47 0.00 -16.69 7.85
N MET A 48 -0.12 -17.62 6.91
CA MET A 48 -0.64 -17.34 5.57
C MET A 48 -1.91 -18.15 5.34
N LYS A 49 -2.88 -17.52 4.70
CA LYS A 49 -4.17 -18.12 4.38
C LYS A 49 -4.60 -17.71 2.98
N LEU A 50 -4.85 -18.69 2.14
CA LEU A 50 -5.43 -18.49 0.83
C LEU A 50 -6.95 -18.67 0.90
N ILE A 51 -7.69 -17.68 0.42
CA ILE A 51 -9.16 -17.66 0.42
C ILE A 51 -9.63 -17.59 -1.03
N TYR A 52 -10.38 -18.60 -1.47
CA TYR A 52 -10.89 -18.63 -2.83
C TYR A 52 -12.24 -17.88 -2.94
N SER A 53 -12.43 -17.12 -4.03
CA SER A 53 -13.66 -16.39 -4.33
C SER A 53 -14.82 -17.31 -4.73
N ASP A 54 -14.53 -18.52 -5.19
CA ASP A 54 -15.51 -19.52 -5.65
C ASP A 54 -16.05 -20.43 -4.53
N GLY A 55 -15.67 -20.17 -3.28
CA GLY A 55 -16.15 -20.91 -2.11
C GLY A 55 -15.39 -22.21 -1.80
N ARG A 56 -14.28 -22.52 -2.49
CA ARG A 56 -13.38 -23.61 -2.07
C ARG A 56 -12.89 -23.38 -0.63
N LYS A 57 -12.58 -24.48 0.08
CA LYS A 57 -12.06 -24.41 1.45
C LYS A 57 -10.75 -23.60 1.47
N PRO A 58 -10.59 -22.65 2.42
CA PRO A 58 -9.38 -21.88 2.51
C PRO A 58 -8.19 -22.78 2.88
N VAL A 59 -7.03 -22.53 2.27
CA VAL A 59 -5.78 -23.20 2.59
C VAL A 59 -5.06 -22.36 3.63
N VAL A 60 -4.75 -22.93 4.79
CA VAL A 60 -4.03 -22.25 5.87
C VAL A 60 -2.65 -22.87 6.01
N SER A 61 -1.62 -22.06 6.22
CA SER A 61 -0.29 -22.56 6.53
C SER A 61 -0.28 -23.23 7.89
N ASN A 62 0.28 -24.44 7.93
CA ASN A 62 0.40 -25.22 9.17
C ASN A 62 1.63 -24.81 10.02
N LYS A 63 2.45 -23.89 9.51
CA LYS A 63 3.68 -23.43 10.14
C LYS A 63 3.71 -21.90 10.13
N ASP A 64 4.39 -21.35 11.13
CA ASP A 64 4.78 -19.95 11.14
C ASP A 64 5.99 -19.78 10.22
N PHE A 65 5.98 -18.72 9.42
CA PHE A 65 7.08 -18.41 8.50
C PHE A 65 7.96 -17.29 9.04
N THR A 66 9.24 -17.34 8.69
CA THR A 66 10.07 -16.13 8.73
C THR A 66 9.61 -15.16 7.63
N PRO A 67 9.95 -13.87 7.73
CA PRO A 67 9.57 -12.90 6.71
C PRO A 67 10.08 -13.20 5.30
N GLU A 68 11.25 -13.81 5.19
CA GLU A 68 11.89 -14.17 3.92
C GLU A 68 11.20 -15.38 3.31
N GLU A 69 10.94 -16.42 4.10
CA GLU A 69 10.17 -17.59 3.67
C GLU A 69 8.74 -17.19 3.26
N ALA A 70 8.09 -16.28 4.00
CA ALA A 70 6.75 -15.81 3.67
C ALA A 70 6.69 -15.10 2.30
N ALA A 71 7.73 -14.35 1.96
CA ALA A 71 7.85 -13.65 0.68
C ALA A 71 8.01 -14.62 -0.50
N GLU A 72 8.86 -15.63 -0.32
CA GLU A 72 9.08 -16.70 -1.30
C GLU A 72 7.79 -17.49 -1.52
N ARG A 73 7.16 -17.96 -0.43
CA ARG A 73 5.90 -18.71 -0.47
C ARG A 73 4.75 -17.93 -1.09
N MET A 74 4.68 -16.64 -0.83
CA MET A 74 3.68 -15.77 -1.45
C MET A 74 3.85 -15.70 -2.95
N SER A 75 5.09 -15.53 -3.42
CA SER A 75 5.40 -15.49 -4.84
C SER A 75 5.06 -16.83 -5.51
N GLU A 76 5.40 -17.95 -4.88
CA GLU A 76 5.04 -19.30 -5.35
C GLU A 76 3.51 -19.49 -5.45
N TRP A 77 2.77 -19.20 -4.37
CA TRP A 77 1.32 -19.38 -4.34
C TRP A 77 0.63 -18.49 -5.38
N MET A 78 1.04 -17.22 -5.49
CA MET A 78 0.49 -16.30 -6.47
C MET A 78 0.68 -16.83 -7.89
N GLN A 79 1.91 -17.27 -8.24
CA GLN A 79 2.18 -17.85 -9.55
C GLN A 79 1.36 -19.11 -9.82
N GLN A 80 1.23 -19.99 -8.83
CA GLN A 80 0.46 -21.22 -8.95
C GLN A 80 -1.01 -20.94 -9.20
N ILE A 81 -1.64 -20.07 -8.40
CA ILE A 81 -3.07 -19.74 -8.53
C ILE A 81 -3.35 -19.06 -9.86
N VAL A 82 -2.52 -18.07 -10.25
CA VAL A 82 -2.69 -17.38 -11.53
C VAL A 82 -2.58 -18.37 -12.68
N LYS A 83 -1.68 -19.35 -12.60
CA LYS A 83 -1.54 -20.42 -13.61
C LYS A 83 -2.72 -21.38 -13.63
N GLU A 84 -3.25 -21.77 -12.48
CA GLU A 84 -4.42 -22.66 -12.36
C GLU A 84 -5.69 -22.04 -12.94
N GLU A 85 -5.91 -20.75 -12.69
CA GLU A 85 -7.12 -20.03 -13.13
C GLU A 85 -7.00 -19.47 -14.56
N SER A 86 -5.81 -19.49 -15.16
CA SER A 86 -5.60 -19.10 -16.56
C SER A 86 -6.11 -20.19 -17.50
N GLN A 87 -7.31 -20.01 -18.07
CA GLN A 87 -7.84 -20.90 -19.12
C GLN A 87 -7.02 -20.75 -20.43
N GLU A 88 -6.62 -21.87 -21.03
CA GLU A 88 -5.96 -21.98 -22.34
C GLU A 88 -4.53 -21.40 -22.50
N ASN A 89 -3.60 -21.66 -21.58
CA ASN A 89 -2.17 -21.29 -21.76
C ASN A 89 -1.91 -19.78 -22.02
N LYS A 90 -2.93 -18.93 -21.93
CA LYS A 90 -2.82 -17.47 -21.87
C LYS A 90 -2.46 -17.12 -20.43
N LEU A 91 -1.17 -16.99 -20.16
CA LEU A 91 -0.71 -16.32 -18.95
C LEU A 91 -1.30 -14.90 -18.93
N GLN A 92 -1.52 -14.36 -17.73
CA GLN A 92 -1.72 -12.92 -17.44
C GLN A 92 -3.18 -12.43 -17.20
N GLY A 93 -3.93 -13.15 -16.36
CA GLY A 93 -5.16 -12.61 -15.75
C GLY A 93 -4.94 -12.05 -14.34
N VAL A 94 -5.85 -11.19 -13.88
CA VAL A 94 -6.04 -10.88 -12.46
C VAL A 94 -7.09 -11.83 -11.88
N VAL A 95 -6.85 -12.33 -10.67
CA VAL A 95 -7.74 -13.26 -9.97
C VAL A 95 -8.34 -12.62 -8.72
N ASP A 96 -9.57 -12.99 -8.41
CA ASP A 96 -10.32 -12.44 -7.26
C ASP A 96 -10.06 -13.20 -5.95
N HIS A 97 -9.20 -14.22 -5.98
CA HIS A 97 -8.75 -14.95 -4.79
C HIS A 97 -7.93 -14.04 -3.87
N ILE A 98 -8.05 -14.22 -2.55
CA ILE A 98 -7.38 -13.36 -1.55
C ILE A 98 -6.24 -14.13 -0.90
N LEU A 99 -5.06 -13.54 -0.91
CA LEU A 99 -3.92 -14.01 -0.12
C LEU A 99 -3.85 -13.22 1.19
N GLU A 100 -4.28 -13.84 2.28
CA GLU A 100 -4.23 -13.25 3.61
C GLU A 100 -2.93 -13.63 4.33
N ILE A 101 -2.26 -12.63 4.89
CA ILE A 101 -1.02 -12.76 5.66
C ILE A 101 -1.27 -12.13 7.01
N GLU A 102 -1.19 -12.91 8.06
CA GLU A 102 -1.32 -12.42 9.43
C GLU A 102 0.05 -12.38 10.11
N VAL A 103 0.51 -11.17 10.43
CA VAL A 103 1.75 -10.92 11.17
C VAL A 103 1.38 -10.56 12.61
N ARG A 104 1.75 -11.42 13.55
CA ARG A 104 1.66 -11.18 14.99
C ARG A 104 3.03 -10.80 15.54
N SER A 105 3.12 -9.66 16.21
CA SER A 105 4.36 -9.18 16.85
C SER A 105 4.06 -8.10 17.89
N SER A 106 4.94 -7.94 18.87
CA SER A 106 4.87 -6.82 19.83
C SER A 106 5.26 -5.47 19.21
N LYS A 107 5.79 -5.47 17.97
CA LYS A 107 6.27 -4.26 17.28
C LYS A 107 5.34 -3.76 16.16
N VAL A 108 4.28 -4.50 15.85
CA VAL A 108 3.34 -4.12 14.79
C VAL A 108 2.05 -3.56 15.40
N PRO A 109 1.40 -2.58 14.75
CA PRO A 109 0.10 -2.10 15.18
C PRO A 109 -1.01 -3.08 14.78
N ASN A 110 -2.20 -2.89 15.37
CA ASN A 110 -3.41 -3.55 14.90
C ASN A 110 -3.93 -2.82 13.66
N LEU A 111 -3.58 -3.33 12.47
CA LEU A 111 -3.94 -2.71 11.19
C LEU A 111 -4.21 -3.77 10.12
N ASN A 112 -5.11 -3.49 9.20
CA ASN A 112 -5.30 -4.28 7.99
C ASN A 112 -4.89 -3.43 6.80
N LEU A 113 -3.92 -3.92 6.03
CA LEU A 113 -3.48 -3.34 4.77
C LEU A 113 -3.94 -4.25 3.64
N ILE A 114 -4.54 -3.65 2.61
CA ILE A 114 -5.00 -4.38 1.44
C ILE A 114 -4.19 -3.85 0.25
N ASP A 115 -3.38 -4.73 -0.34
CA ASP A 115 -2.72 -4.46 -1.60
C ASP A 115 -3.56 -5.02 -2.75
N LEU A 116 -3.82 -4.19 -3.75
CA LEU A 116 -4.70 -4.51 -4.87
C LEU A 116 -3.92 -4.52 -6.18
N PRO A 117 -4.30 -5.39 -7.13
CA PRO A 117 -3.76 -5.33 -8.47
C PRO A 117 -3.90 -3.93 -9.08
N GLY A 118 -2.83 -3.47 -9.73
CA GLY A 118 -2.82 -2.18 -10.40
C GLY A 118 -3.90 -2.10 -11.48
N ILE A 119 -4.62 -0.98 -11.54
CA ILE A 119 -5.65 -0.78 -12.56
C ILE A 119 -4.97 -0.56 -13.90
N VAL A 120 -5.15 -1.49 -14.83
CA VAL A 120 -4.45 -1.43 -16.11
C VAL A 120 -5.22 -0.54 -17.09
N ALA A 121 -4.57 0.57 -17.47
CA ALA A 121 -5.13 1.54 -18.40
C ALA A 121 -4.93 1.16 -19.89
N ARG A 122 -3.97 0.27 -20.20
CA ARG A 122 -3.67 -0.17 -21.58
C ARG A 122 -3.39 -1.66 -21.60
N ARG A 123 -4.04 -2.36 -22.52
CA ARG A 123 -3.84 -3.80 -22.74
C ARG A 123 -2.42 -4.06 -23.24
N LEU A 124 -1.76 -5.05 -22.66
CA LEU A 124 -0.61 -5.70 -23.30
C LEU A 124 -1.09 -6.73 -24.33
N ILE A 125 -0.22 -7.10 -25.27
CA ILE A 125 -0.54 -7.99 -26.41
C ILE A 125 -1.08 -9.36 -25.93
N ASP A 126 -0.71 -9.79 -24.73
CA ASP A 126 -1.06 -11.10 -24.17
C ASP A 126 -2.13 -11.06 -23.06
N GLU A 127 -2.68 -9.88 -22.74
CA GLU A 127 -3.71 -9.75 -21.69
C GLU A 127 -5.13 -9.89 -22.26
N PRO A 128 -6.07 -10.46 -21.49
CA PRO A 128 -7.45 -10.63 -21.94
C PRO A 128 -8.16 -9.27 -22.09
N ASP A 129 -9.10 -9.21 -23.02
CA ASP A 129 -9.79 -7.97 -23.38
C ASP A 129 -10.54 -7.33 -22.19
N ASP A 130 -11.03 -8.14 -21.27
CA ASP A 130 -11.81 -7.69 -20.12
C ASP A 130 -10.93 -7.34 -18.90
N MET A 131 -9.60 -7.37 -18.99
CA MET A 131 -8.73 -7.19 -17.84
C MET A 131 -8.86 -5.82 -17.16
N MET A 132 -9.04 -4.75 -17.94
CA MET A 132 -9.36 -3.42 -17.40
C MET A 132 -10.66 -3.43 -16.58
N GLN A 133 -11.70 -4.11 -17.08
CA GLN A 133 -12.98 -4.21 -16.38
C GLN A 133 -12.84 -5.08 -15.12
N ARG A 134 -12.08 -6.17 -15.17
CA ARG A 134 -11.82 -7.05 -14.02
C ARG A 134 -11.11 -6.32 -12.90
N THR A 135 -9.96 -5.69 -13.21
CA THR A 135 -9.19 -4.92 -12.22
C THR A 135 -9.99 -3.77 -11.63
N ARG A 136 -10.75 -3.04 -12.45
CA ARG A 136 -11.66 -1.99 -11.98
C ARG A 136 -12.72 -2.54 -11.02
N THR A 137 -13.44 -3.60 -11.43
CA THR A 137 -14.51 -4.21 -10.61
C THR A 137 -13.96 -4.72 -9.28
N LEU A 138 -12.76 -5.30 -9.30
CA LEU A 138 -12.07 -5.76 -8.11
C LEU A 138 -11.76 -4.59 -7.15
N VAL A 139 -11.20 -3.49 -7.64
CA VAL A 139 -10.91 -2.31 -6.82
C VAL A 139 -12.18 -1.67 -6.27
N GLU A 140 -13.23 -1.56 -7.10
CA GLU A 140 -14.53 -1.01 -6.71
C GLU A 140 -15.13 -1.74 -5.49
N LYS A 141 -15.00 -3.08 -5.43
CA LYS A 141 -15.44 -3.88 -4.28
C LYS A 141 -14.81 -3.43 -2.96
N TYR A 142 -13.54 -3.01 -2.97
CA TYR A 142 -12.84 -2.54 -1.78
C TYR A 142 -13.16 -1.09 -1.46
N LEU A 143 -13.30 -0.23 -2.47
CA LEU A 143 -13.66 1.18 -2.28
C LEU A 143 -15.08 1.36 -1.71
N GLN A 144 -15.98 0.40 -1.95
CA GLN A 144 -17.33 0.39 -1.37
C GLN A 144 -17.36 -0.03 0.10
N MET A 145 -16.28 -0.58 0.65
CA MET A 145 -16.26 -0.99 2.05
C MET A 145 -16.31 0.24 2.97
N PRO A 146 -17.14 0.22 4.03
CA PRO A 146 -17.19 1.32 5.00
C PRO A 146 -15.84 1.44 5.72
N HIS A 147 -15.51 2.65 6.17
CA HIS A 147 -14.28 2.92 6.93
C HIS A 147 -12.97 2.61 6.17
N THR A 148 -12.96 2.86 4.85
CA THR A 148 -11.80 2.63 3.99
C THR A 148 -10.96 3.88 3.84
N LEU A 149 -9.66 3.75 4.10
CA LEU A 149 -8.64 4.76 3.84
C LEU A 149 -7.87 4.38 2.58
N VAL A 150 -7.68 5.33 1.66
CA VAL A 150 -7.12 5.05 0.33
C VAL A 150 -5.76 5.73 0.18
N LEU A 151 -4.79 4.96 -0.34
CA LEU A 151 -3.52 5.48 -0.82
C LEU A 151 -3.52 5.46 -2.35
N ALA A 152 -3.76 6.60 -2.98
CA ALA A 152 -3.82 6.69 -4.44
C ALA A 152 -2.41 6.95 -5.00
N VAL A 153 -1.72 5.88 -5.39
CA VAL A 153 -0.34 5.92 -5.91
C VAL A 153 -0.34 6.13 -7.42
N VAL A 154 0.37 7.17 -7.89
CA VAL A 154 0.54 7.48 -9.32
C VAL A 154 2.00 7.86 -9.60
N PRO A 155 2.60 7.40 -10.73
CA PRO A 155 3.93 7.84 -11.12
C PRO A 155 3.98 9.34 -11.37
N ALA A 156 5.01 10.00 -10.86
CA ALA A 156 5.16 11.45 -10.88
C ALA A 156 5.31 12.03 -12.30
N PHE A 157 5.80 11.24 -13.26
CA PHE A 157 5.93 11.66 -14.67
C PHE A 157 4.62 11.54 -15.47
N GLU A 158 3.58 10.93 -14.92
CA GLU A 158 2.25 10.83 -15.56
C GLU A 158 1.29 11.91 -15.06
N ARG A 159 0.27 12.23 -15.86
CA ARG A 159 -0.78 13.18 -15.46
C ARG A 159 -1.75 12.53 -14.48
N VAL A 160 -1.97 13.18 -13.34
CA VAL A 160 -2.83 12.64 -12.26
C VAL A 160 -4.27 12.44 -12.75
N ARG A 161 -4.79 13.37 -13.56
CA ARG A 161 -6.14 13.28 -14.15
C ARG A 161 -6.38 12.04 -15.01
N ASN A 162 -5.33 11.48 -15.62
CA ASN A 162 -5.47 10.29 -16.47
C ASN A 162 -5.55 9.00 -15.65
N SER A 163 -5.26 9.06 -14.35
CA SER A 163 -5.26 7.87 -13.49
C SER A 163 -6.68 7.40 -13.19
N GLN A 164 -6.94 6.13 -13.50
CA GLN A 164 -8.21 5.48 -13.19
C GLN A 164 -8.46 5.41 -11.67
N ALA A 165 -7.40 5.35 -10.85
CA ALA A 165 -7.53 5.33 -9.40
C ALA A 165 -8.19 6.62 -8.87
N PHE A 166 -7.76 7.78 -9.37
CA PHE A 166 -8.34 9.07 -8.97
C PHE A 166 -9.77 9.25 -9.48
N GLN A 167 -10.10 8.73 -10.66
CA GLN A 167 -11.48 8.71 -11.14
C GLN A 167 -12.40 7.89 -10.21
N LEU A 168 -11.93 6.74 -9.73
CA LEU A 168 -12.69 5.92 -8.78
C LEU A 168 -12.84 6.63 -7.43
N VAL A 169 -11.78 7.25 -6.91
CA VAL A 169 -11.84 8.05 -5.67
C VAL A 169 -12.92 9.14 -5.76
N GLN A 170 -13.01 9.84 -6.89
CA GLN A 170 -14.06 10.85 -7.12
C GLN A 170 -15.45 10.20 -7.23
N GLN A 171 -15.56 9.11 -8.01
CA GLN A 171 -16.83 8.40 -8.22
C GLN A 171 -17.45 7.91 -6.90
N TYR A 172 -16.61 7.45 -5.96
CA TYR A 172 -17.05 6.93 -4.65
C TYR A 172 -16.99 7.97 -3.52
N ASN A 173 -16.74 9.25 -3.83
CA ASN A 173 -16.65 10.34 -2.85
C ASN A 173 -15.63 10.10 -1.71
N LEU A 174 -14.48 9.51 -2.02
CA LEU A 174 -13.43 9.16 -1.04
C LEU A 174 -12.33 10.23 -0.91
N MET A 175 -12.55 11.44 -1.44
CA MET A 175 -11.57 12.54 -1.48
C MET A 175 -11.08 12.97 -0.08
N ASP A 176 -11.91 12.79 0.94
CA ASP A 176 -11.57 13.11 2.34
C ASP A 176 -10.76 12.03 3.05
N SER A 177 -10.82 10.80 2.54
CA SER A 177 -10.17 9.61 3.12
C SER A 177 -9.05 9.08 2.21
N THR A 178 -8.54 9.92 1.30
CA THR A 178 -7.51 9.56 0.33
C THR A 178 -6.28 10.44 0.48
N ILE A 179 -5.10 9.82 0.49
CA ILE A 179 -3.81 10.49 0.31
C ILE A 179 -3.30 10.20 -1.10
N GLY A 180 -2.96 11.23 -1.87
CA GLY A 180 -2.31 11.08 -3.16
C GLY A 180 -0.81 10.86 -2.99
N VAL A 181 -0.24 9.84 -3.61
CA VAL A 181 1.20 9.57 -3.56
C VAL A 181 1.79 9.66 -4.96
N LEU A 182 2.73 10.58 -5.13
CA LEU A 182 3.50 10.73 -6.36
C LEU A 182 4.79 9.92 -6.21
N THR A 183 4.89 8.80 -6.93
CA THR A 183 6.05 7.90 -6.88
C THR A 183 7.01 8.12 -8.06
N MET A 184 8.21 7.53 -8.04
CA MET A 184 9.21 7.65 -9.11
C MET A 184 9.54 9.11 -9.44
N VAL A 185 9.62 9.97 -8.43
CA VAL A 185 9.92 11.41 -8.58
C VAL A 185 11.31 11.67 -9.16
N ASP A 186 12.24 10.74 -8.95
CA ASP A 186 13.57 10.70 -9.55
C ASP A 186 13.51 10.67 -11.08
N ARG A 187 12.50 9.99 -11.66
CA ARG A 187 12.28 9.93 -13.11
C ARG A 187 11.66 11.19 -13.69
N ALA A 188 11.13 12.07 -12.84
CA ALA A 188 10.61 13.36 -13.25
C ALA A 188 11.71 14.45 -13.29
N THR A 189 12.98 14.08 -13.13
CA THR A 189 14.09 15.02 -13.29
C THR A 189 14.46 15.16 -14.77
N ASP A 190 14.38 16.40 -15.26
CA ASP A 190 15.09 16.80 -16.47
C ASP A 190 15.97 17.98 -16.09
N ALA A 191 17.28 17.74 -15.99
CA ALA A 191 18.26 18.77 -15.65
C ALA A 191 18.36 19.87 -16.72
N SER A 192 17.73 19.67 -17.89
CA SER A 192 17.82 20.56 -19.05
C SER A 192 16.68 21.58 -19.11
N ASP A 193 15.56 21.35 -18.41
CA ASP A 193 14.39 22.24 -18.44
C ASP A 193 13.91 22.61 -17.02
N PRO A 194 14.10 23.87 -16.57
CA PRO A 194 13.59 24.34 -15.29
C PRO A 194 12.05 24.45 -15.22
N ASN A 195 11.34 24.36 -16.34
CA ASN A 195 9.88 24.18 -16.40
C ASN A 195 9.49 22.72 -16.68
N GLY A 196 10.44 21.80 -16.53
CA GLY A 196 10.29 20.39 -16.87
C GLY A 196 9.39 19.60 -15.90
N PRO A 197 9.43 18.26 -15.98
CA PRO A 197 8.51 17.39 -15.25
C PRO A 197 8.58 17.56 -13.71
N LEU A 198 9.73 17.95 -13.15
CA LEU A 198 9.88 18.20 -11.72
C LEU A 198 9.11 19.45 -11.26
N ALA A 199 9.09 20.51 -12.07
CA ALA A 199 8.30 21.71 -11.78
C ALA A 199 6.80 21.37 -11.77
N GLU A 200 6.36 20.48 -12.66
CA GLU A 200 4.98 19.97 -12.66
C GLU A 200 4.70 19.19 -11.37
N VAL A 201 5.61 18.30 -10.92
CA VAL A 201 5.49 17.59 -9.64
C VAL A 201 5.37 18.57 -8.47
N ILE A 202 6.22 19.59 -8.41
CA ILE A 202 6.17 20.64 -7.39
C ILE A 202 4.79 21.34 -7.42
N SER A 203 4.32 21.76 -8.59
CA SER A 203 3.01 22.41 -8.73
C SER A 203 1.84 21.51 -8.28
N ARG A 204 1.96 20.19 -8.45
CA ARG A 204 0.96 19.22 -7.95
C ARG A 204 0.99 19.11 -6.43
N LEU A 205 2.18 19.06 -5.82
CA LEU A 205 2.34 19.03 -4.36
C LEU A 205 1.82 20.30 -3.69
N GLU A 206 1.99 21.45 -4.34
CA GLU A 206 1.50 22.75 -3.85
C GLU A 206 0.00 22.98 -4.09
N GLY A 207 -0.64 22.11 -4.86
CA GLY A 207 -2.07 22.25 -5.17
C GLY A 207 -2.39 23.28 -6.27
N THR A 208 -1.39 23.76 -7.01
CA THR A 208 -1.55 24.81 -8.03
C THR A 208 -1.72 24.25 -9.44
N SER A 209 -1.34 22.99 -9.67
CA SER A 209 -1.51 22.34 -10.96
C SER A 209 -2.99 22.18 -11.35
N ARG A 210 -3.25 22.20 -12.66
CA ARG A 210 -4.60 21.94 -13.20
C ARG A 210 -4.93 20.45 -13.29
N ASP A 211 -3.93 19.57 -13.25
CA ASP A 211 -4.12 18.14 -13.50
C ASP A 211 -4.45 17.32 -12.24
N ILE A 212 -4.44 17.93 -11.05
CA ILE A 212 -4.72 17.27 -9.78
C ILE A 212 -6.22 17.15 -9.49
N VAL A 213 -6.53 16.20 -8.61
CA VAL A 213 -7.83 16.07 -7.95
C VAL A 213 -7.71 16.65 -6.55
N TYR A 214 -8.69 17.42 -6.12
CA TYR A 214 -8.69 17.93 -4.75
C TYR A 214 -8.85 16.76 -3.77
N LEU A 215 -7.87 16.62 -2.88
CA LEU A 215 -7.87 15.67 -1.76
C LEU A 215 -7.68 16.44 -0.46
N LYS A 216 -8.45 16.10 0.57
CA LYS A 216 -8.36 16.76 1.89
C LYS A 216 -6.97 16.65 2.50
N GLU A 217 -6.37 15.47 2.40
CA GLU A 217 -5.02 15.21 2.88
C GLU A 217 -3.94 15.64 1.86
N GLY A 218 -4.31 16.02 0.64
CA GLY A 218 -3.39 16.45 -0.41
C GLY A 218 -2.46 15.33 -0.92
N TYR A 219 -1.30 15.73 -1.41
CA TYR A 219 -0.32 14.86 -2.08
C TYR A 219 0.99 14.74 -1.30
N VAL A 220 1.68 13.61 -1.46
CA VAL A 220 3.04 13.38 -0.94
C VAL A 220 3.92 12.76 -2.02
N ALA A 221 5.10 13.33 -2.23
CA ALA A 221 6.12 12.79 -3.13
C ALA A 221 7.01 11.76 -2.42
N VAL A 222 7.26 10.63 -3.08
CA VAL A 222 8.17 9.58 -2.58
C VAL A 222 9.12 9.12 -3.67
N LYS A 223 10.37 8.90 -3.29
CA LYS A 223 11.37 8.23 -4.12
C LYS A 223 11.38 6.76 -3.70
N ASN A 224 11.21 5.86 -4.66
CA ASN A 224 11.22 4.42 -4.40
C ASN A 224 12.60 3.82 -4.68
N ARG A 225 12.87 2.65 -4.10
CA ARG A 225 14.06 1.87 -4.37
C ARG A 225 14.09 1.43 -5.83
N ASP A 226 15.25 1.49 -6.47
CA ASP A 226 15.43 0.78 -7.74
C ASP A 226 15.49 -0.72 -7.45
N THR A 227 14.52 -1.47 -7.97
CA THR A 227 14.44 -2.93 -7.81
C THR A 227 15.56 -3.68 -8.53
N ARG A 228 16.36 -2.99 -9.34
CA ARG A 228 17.56 -3.54 -10.01
C ARG A 228 18.82 -3.53 -9.14
N LEU A 229 18.86 -2.68 -8.12
CA LEU A 229 19.99 -2.58 -7.20
C LEU A 229 19.82 -3.63 -6.09
N SER A 230 20.92 -4.29 -5.72
CA SER A 230 20.95 -5.45 -4.84
C SER A 230 20.09 -5.27 -3.58
N PRO A 231 19.39 -6.34 -3.11
CA PRO A 231 18.50 -6.29 -1.94
C PRO A 231 19.20 -5.99 -0.61
N GLU A 232 20.52 -5.79 -0.62
CA GLU A 232 21.40 -5.64 0.54
C GLU A 232 21.35 -4.24 1.18
N CYS A 233 20.79 -3.23 0.52
CA CYS A 233 20.72 -1.88 1.10
C CYS A 233 19.70 -1.81 2.26
N LEU A 234 20.21 -1.40 3.43
CA LEU A 234 19.41 -1.22 4.63
C LEU A 234 18.36 -0.11 4.41
N LEU A 235 17.22 -0.21 5.10
CA LEU A 235 16.12 0.77 4.93
C LEU A 235 16.46 2.15 5.42
N ASP A 236 17.27 2.22 6.46
CA ASP A 236 17.73 3.50 7.00
C ASP A 236 18.65 4.21 6.01
N GLU A 237 19.48 3.48 5.27
CA GLU A 237 20.32 4.02 4.20
C GLU A 237 19.45 4.56 3.06
N PHE A 238 18.46 3.79 2.61
CA PHE A 238 17.55 4.25 1.56
C PHE A 238 16.73 5.47 1.99
N LYS A 239 16.29 5.50 3.25
CA LYS A 239 15.55 6.62 3.82
C LYS A 239 16.43 7.87 3.88
N ALA A 240 17.70 7.71 4.24
CA ALA A 240 18.68 8.79 4.19
C ALA A 240 18.93 9.28 2.76
N GLU A 241 19.04 8.36 1.79
CA GLU A 241 19.21 8.67 0.37
C GLU A 241 17.99 9.39 -0.22
N GLU A 242 16.77 8.93 0.11
CA GLU A 242 15.53 9.61 -0.27
C GLU A 242 15.51 11.03 0.29
N ASN A 243 15.77 11.19 1.59
CA ASN A 243 15.75 12.51 2.23
C ASN A 243 16.80 13.45 1.63
N ALA A 244 18.01 12.96 1.37
CA ALA A 244 19.07 13.75 0.72
C ALA A 244 18.65 14.18 -0.69
N TRP A 245 18.07 13.27 -1.47
CA TRP A 245 17.59 13.57 -2.81
C TRP A 245 16.44 14.59 -2.79
N MET A 246 15.51 14.46 -1.84
CA MET A 246 14.40 15.41 -1.67
C MET A 246 14.91 16.81 -1.31
N GLU A 247 15.91 16.91 -0.44
CA GLU A 247 16.47 18.20 -0.04
C GLU A 247 17.25 18.88 -1.18
N GLU A 248 17.96 18.09 -2.00
CA GLU A 248 18.68 18.59 -3.17
C GLU A 248 17.75 19.08 -4.29
N ASN A 249 16.66 18.35 -4.57
CA ASN A 249 15.80 18.59 -5.73
C ASN A 249 14.51 19.38 -5.39
N MET A 250 14.03 19.32 -4.15
CA MET A 250 12.81 19.95 -3.67
C MET A 250 13.01 20.51 -2.24
N PRO A 251 13.88 21.53 -2.08
CA PRO A 251 14.25 22.05 -0.76
C PRO A 251 13.03 22.55 0.02
N GLY A 252 12.96 22.20 1.31
CA GLY A 252 11.87 22.60 2.21
C GLY A 252 10.54 21.83 2.04
N PHE A 253 10.39 20.94 1.04
CA PHE A 253 9.15 20.16 0.89
C PHE A 253 8.97 19.10 1.98
N THR A 254 10.07 18.57 2.51
CA THR A 254 10.04 17.65 3.66
C THR A 254 9.51 18.36 4.92
N GLU A 255 9.97 19.58 5.20
CA GLU A 255 9.51 20.40 6.34
C GLU A 255 8.03 20.76 6.22
N ARG A 256 7.59 21.08 4.99
CA ARG A 256 6.19 21.35 4.64
C ARG A 256 5.29 20.10 4.66
N ARG A 257 5.84 18.92 4.95
CA ARG A 257 5.13 17.62 4.96
C ARG A 257 4.53 17.22 3.60
N LEU A 258 5.23 17.55 2.52
CA LEU A 258 4.82 17.26 1.14
C LEU A 258 5.70 16.21 0.43
N ALA A 259 6.84 15.84 1.02
CA ALA A 259 7.79 14.90 0.42
C ALA A 259 8.40 13.95 1.45
N SER A 260 8.95 12.83 0.96
CA SER A 260 9.57 11.72 1.70
C SER A 260 8.60 10.68 2.29
N SER A 261 9.00 9.41 2.21
CA SER A 261 8.34 8.32 2.94
C SER A 261 8.30 8.54 4.46
N SER A 262 9.28 9.30 5.00
CA SER A 262 9.35 9.69 6.41
C SER A 262 8.18 10.55 6.86
N VAL A 263 7.59 11.31 5.93
CA VAL A 263 6.42 12.16 6.17
C VAL A 263 5.13 11.40 5.91
N LEU A 264 5.13 10.50 4.92
CA LEU A 264 3.95 9.73 4.54
C LEU A 264 3.44 8.86 5.69
N ALA A 265 4.32 8.16 6.40
CA ALA A 265 3.92 7.28 7.51
C ALA A 265 3.22 8.03 8.67
N PRO A 266 3.77 9.12 9.24
CA PRO A 266 3.08 9.94 10.24
C PRO A 266 1.75 10.54 9.74
N LYS A 267 1.66 10.86 8.44
CA LYS A 267 0.43 11.38 7.84
C LYS A 267 -0.66 10.32 7.79
N LEU A 268 -0.31 9.08 7.41
CA LEU A 268 -1.22 7.93 7.46
C LEU A 268 -1.66 7.63 8.89
N GLU A 269 -0.75 7.66 9.86
CA GLU A 269 -1.07 7.47 11.27
C GLU A 269 -2.07 8.52 11.77
N LYS A 270 -1.84 9.80 11.41
CA LYS A 270 -2.77 10.88 11.75
C LYS A 270 -4.13 10.67 11.11
N MET A 271 -4.18 10.37 9.81
CA MET A 271 -5.44 10.13 9.10
C MET A 271 -6.22 8.96 9.72
N LEU A 272 -5.53 7.88 10.11
CA LEU A 272 -6.14 6.75 10.81
C LEU A 272 -6.66 7.16 12.19
N ALA A 273 -5.88 7.89 12.99
CA ALA A 273 -6.29 8.34 14.31
C ALA A 273 -7.51 9.27 14.25
N ASP A 274 -7.55 10.19 13.29
CA ASP A 274 -8.69 11.09 13.08
C ASP A 274 -9.93 10.33 12.62
N HIS A 275 -9.76 9.34 11.72
CA HIS A 275 -10.86 8.47 11.30
C HIS A 275 -11.46 7.67 12.46
N VAL A 276 -10.62 7.09 13.32
CA VAL A 276 -11.05 6.34 14.52
C VAL A 276 -11.80 7.26 15.49
N ARG A 277 -11.29 8.48 15.73
CA ARG A 277 -11.96 9.47 16.60
C ARG A 277 -13.34 9.86 16.11
N VAL A 278 -13.51 10.08 14.81
CA VAL A 278 -14.80 10.50 14.23
C VAL A 278 -15.78 9.32 14.15
N SER A 279 -15.31 8.14 13.76
CA SER A 279 -16.19 7.02 13.42
C SER A 279 -16.48 6.08 14.61
N TRP A 280 -15.56 5.94 15.56
CA TRP A 280 -15.62 4.90 16.60
C TRP A 280 -15.71 5.44 18.03
N VAL A 281 -15.31 6.69 18.28
CA VAL A 281 -15.48 7.30 19.59
C VAL A 281 -16.87 7.96 19.64
N PRO A 282 -17.75 7.56 20.58
CA PRO A 282 -19.05 8.23 20.73
C PRO A 282 -18.81 9.72 20.96
N SER A 283 -19.40 10.56 20.11
CA SER A 283 -19.44 11.99 20.38
C SER A 283 -20.32 12.17 21.63
N ASN A 284 -19.74 12.64 22.74
CA ASN A 284 -20.49 13.06 23.92
C ASN A 284 -21.28 14.34 23.60
N ASN A 285 -22.22 14.28 22.66
CA ASN A 285 -23.26 15.29 22.52
C ASN A 285 -24.38 14.91 23.48
N CYS A 286 -24.09 14.96 24.78
CA CYS A 286 -25.11 15.30 25.76
C CYS A 286 -25.38 16.80 25.57
N GLU A 287 -26.17 17.14 24.55
CA GLU A 287 -26.85 18.42 24.58
C GLU A 287 -27.86 18.34 25.72
N ASP A 288 -27.54 19.12 26.75
CA ASP A 288 -28.39 19.51 27.85
C ASP A 288 -29.72 19.99 27.25
N SER A 289 -30.72 19.08 27.21
CA SER A 289 -32.10 19.45 26.94
C SER A 289 -32.58 20.20 28.17
N GLY A 290 -32.28 21.50 28.17
CA GLY A 290 -32.70 22.46 29.16
C GLY A 290 -34.18 22.30 29.45
N ARG A 291 -34.47 21.79 30.65
CA ARG A 291 -35.73 22.05 31.33
C ARG A 291 -35.81 23.55 31.61
N ALA A 292 -36.72 24.21 30.91
CA ALA A 292 -37.46 25.36 31.41
C ALA A 292 -38.89 25.26 30.86
#